data_AF-A0A6V8QG16-F1
#
_entry.id   AF-A0A6V8QG16-F1
#
_cell.length_a   1.000
_cell.length_b   1.000
_cell.length_c   1.000
_cell.angle_alpha   90.00
_cell.angle_beta   90.00
_cell.angle_gamma   90.00
#
_symmetry.space_group_name_H-M   'P 1'
#
loop_
_entity.id
_entity.type
_entity.pdbx_description
1 polymer ?
#
loop_
_entity_poly.entity_id
_entity_poly.type
_entity_poly.pdbx_seq_one_letter_code
_entity_poly.pdbx_strand_id
1 'polypeptide(L)'
;MLKRRSVDTGEKGKLEFLLRGIIYCRACGQKLTGEIHPRGSYYRCLPNLHKGKCNQPYIPVKLLDDQLEALYERLQPPKKLLELLKVEMQEIARRRKRIAEKEVKTLKRTIEDFESKEMKLLDEMLGGKVAREIYEKMEKKYAEKRREAEARLS
;
A
#
# COMPACT_ATOMS: atom_id res chain seq x y z
N MET A 1 -25.13 -4.51 -2.04
CA MET A 1 -25.66 -5.54 -1.10
C MET A 1 -24.92 -6.85 -1.32
N LEU A 2 -23.71 -7.02 -0.75
CA LEU A 2 -22.94 -8.27 -0.74
C LEU A 2 -23.18 -9.01 0.59
N LYS A 3 -24.46 -9.27 0.91
CA LYS A 3 -24.83 -9.91 2.17
C LYS A 3 -24.83 -11.43 1.99
N ARG A 4 -24.02 -12.11 2.81
CA ARG A 4 -23.88 -13.57 3.01
C ARG A 4 -22.84 -14.28 2.12
N ARG A 5 -21.56 -13.94 2.31
CA ARG A 5 -20.53 -15.00 2.31
C ARG A 5 -20.73 -15.79 3.59
N SER A 6 -21.12 -17.06 3.47
CA SER A 6 -21.25 -17.99 4.58
C SER A 6 -19.98 -17.99 5.43
N VAL A 7 -20.21 -17.87 6.73
CA VAL A 7 -19.25 -17.78 7.84
C VAL A 7 -18.08 -18.75 7.69
N ASP A 8 -16.87 -18.21 7.86
CA ASP A 8 -15.60 -18.93 8.01
C ASP A 8 -15.66 -19.80 9.28
N THR A 9 -15.91 -21.10 9.13
CA THR A 9 -16.02 -22.05 10.25
C THR A 9 -14.66 -22.60 10.68
N GLY A 10 -13.79 -21.72 11.16
CA GLY A 10 -12.79 -21.98 12.21
C GLY A 10 -11.86 -23.21 12.10
N GLU A 11 -10.55 -22.92 12.13
CA GLU A 11 -9.43 -23.71 12.71
C GLU A 11 -9.10 -25.14 12.24
N LYS A 12 -9.96 -25.90 11.54
CA LYS A 12 -9.65 -27.32 11.22
C LYS A 12 -9.31 -27.66 9.75
N GLY A 13 -8.89 -26.71 8.92
CA GLY A 13 -8.49 -27.08 7.55
C GLY A 13 -8.13 -25.96 6.58
N LYS A 14 -7.58 -24.84 7.06
CA LYS A 14 -7.34 -23.66 6.19
C LYS A 14 -6.25 -23.86 5.13
N LEU A 15 -5.39 -24.88 5.22
CA LEU A 15 -4.25 -25.05 4.31
C LEU A 15 -4.24 -26.39 3.55
N GLU A 16 -5.02 -27.40 3.93
CA GLU A 16 -4.96 -28.73 3.28
C GLU A 16 -5.79 -28.82 1.99
N PHE A 17 -6.74 -27.90 1.78
CA PHE A 17 -7.63 -27.92 0.61
C PHE A 17 -7.88 -26.51 0.09
N LEU A 18 -6.92 -25.95 -0.65
CA LEU A 18 -6.93 -24.57 -1.18
C LEU A 18 -8.24 -24.17 -1.88
N LEU A 19 -8.83 -25.10 -2.62
CA LEU A 19 -9.98 -24.85 -3.47
C LEU A 19 -11.34 -25.12 -2.79
N ARG A 20 -11.34 -25.52 -1.51
CA ARG A 20 -12.57 -25.86 -0.79
C ARG A 20 -13.53 -24.67 -0.73
N GLY A 21 -14.78 -24.90 -1.17
CA GLY A 21 -15.82 -23.87 -1.19
C GLY A 21 -15.75 -22.89 -2.37
N ILE A 22 -14.74 -23.02 -3.24
CA ILE A 22 -14.53 -22.19 -4.43
C ILE A 22 -14.86 -22.98 -5.71
N ILE A 23 -14.50 -24.26 -5.76
CA ILE A 23 -14.70 -25.09 -6.97
C ILE A 23 -16.04 -25.82 -6.97
N TYR A 24 -16.57 -26.00 -8.18
CA TYR A 24 -17.87 -26.59 -8.45
C TYR A 24 -17.75 -27.72 -9.47
N CYS A 25 -18.55 -28.76 -9.27
CA CYS A 25 -18.71 -29.84 -10.23
C CYS A 25 -19.43 -29.32 -11.48
N ARG A 26 -18.78 -29.39 -12.64
CA ARG A 26 -19.40 -28.98 -13.92
C ARG A 26 -20.63 -29.81 -14.27
N ALA A 27 -20.67 -31.09 -13.89
CA ALA A 27 -21.75 -32.00 -14.26
C ALA A 27 -23.07 -31.73 -13.52
N CYS A 28 -23.01 -31.43 -12.22
CA CYS A 28 -24.22 -31.27 -11.38
C CYS A 28 -24.35 -29.88 -10.73
N GLY A 29 -23.34 -29.03 -10.85
CA GLY A 29 -23.30 -27.68 -10.29
C GLY A 29 -23.10 -27.61 -8.76
N GLN A 30 -22.90 -28.74 -8.08
CA GLN A 30 -22.64 -28.74 -6.63
C GLN A 30 -21.20 -28.37 -6.32
N LYS A 31 -20.98 -27.84 -5.11
CA LYS A 31 -19.62 -27.57 -4.61
C LYS A 31 -18.85 -28.87 -4.41
N LEU A 32 -17.54 -28.81 -4.62
CA LEU A 32 -16.65 -29.89 -4.18
C LEU A 32 -16.17 -29.63 -2.74
N THR A 33 -16.01 -30.69 -1.97
CA THR A 33 -15.39 -30.67 -0.64
C THR A 33 -14.15 -31.54 -0.64
N GLY A 34 -13.15 -31.16 0.15
CA GLY A 34 -11.94 -31.95 0.37
C GLY A 34 -12.13 -33.00 1.47
N GLU A 35 -11.57 -34.18 1.27
CA GLU A 35 -11.51 -35.29 2.23
C GLU A 35 -10.16 -36.00 2.19
N ILE A 36 -9.74 -36.54 3.33
CA ILE A 36 -8.49 -37.29 3.49
C ILE A 36 -8.84 -38.77 3.55
N HIS A 37 -8.15 -39.57 2.74
CA HIS A 37 -8.23 -41.03 2.73
C HIS A 37 -6.85 -41.64 3.00
N PRO A 38 -6.75 -42.94 3.38
CA PRO A 38 -5.45 -43.61 3.57
C PRO A 38 -4.53 -43.57 2.35
N ARG A 39 -5.10 -43.44 1.14
CA ARG A 39 -4.38 -43.36 -0.14
C ARG A 39 -4.17 -41.92 -0.64
N GLY A 40 -4.39 -40.92 0.21
CA GLY A 40 -4.19 -39.50 -0.09
C GLY A 40 -5.45 -38.63 0.04
N SER A 41 -5.32 -37.37 -0.35
CA SER A 41 -6.37 -36.36 -0.23
C SER A 41 -7.07 -36.14 -1.57
N TYR A 42 -8.40 -36.01 -1.52
CA TYR A 42 -9.24 -35.90 -2.71
C TYR A 42 -10.33 -34.84 -2.53
N TYR A 43 -10.69 -34.20 -3.63
CA TYR A 43 -11.93 -33.46 -3.77
C TYR A 43 -13.05 -34.39 -4.25
N ARG A 44 -14.19 -34.34 -3.58
CA ARG A 44 -15.40 -35.04 -4.02
C ARG A 44 -16.57 -34.10 -4.17
N CYS A 45 -17.49 -34.48 -5.05
CA CYS A 45 -18.75 -33.78 -5.21
C CYS A 45 -19.63 -33.97 -3.98
N LEU A 46 -20.19 -32.86 -3.48
CA LEU A 46 -21.23 -32.96 -2.46
C LEU A 46 -22.52 -33.54 -3.07
N PRO A 47 -23.23 -34.41 -2.32
CA PRO A 47 -24.53 -34.91 -2.75
C PRO A 47 -25.53 -33.76 -2.78
N ASN A 48 -26.43 -33.80 -3.76
CA ASN A 48 -27.56 -32.88 -3.83
C ASN A 48 -28.78 -33.58 -3.20
N LEU A 49 -29.54 -32.91 -2.34
CA LEU A 49 -30.74 -33.53 -1.74
C LEU A 49 -31.88 -33.72 -2.75
N HIS A 50 -31.91 -32.92 -3.81
CA HIS A 50 -32.96 -32.90 -4.85
C HIS A 50 -32.56 -33.61 -6.15
N LYS A 51 -31.28 -33.99 -6.29
CA LYS A 51 -30.78 -34.72 -7.47
C LYS A 51 -30.05 -35.98 -7.00
N GLY A 52 -30.15 -37.07 -7.76
CA GLY A 52 -29.43 -38.32 -7.45
C GLY A 52 -27.92 -38.11 -7.29
N LYS A 53 -27.24 -39.10 -6.70
CA LYS A 53 -25.79 -39.07 -6.46
C LYS A 53 -25.05 -38.78 -7.76
N CYS A 54 -24.15 -37.79 -7.72
CA CYS A 54 -23.32 -37.46 -8.87
C CYS A 54 -22.28 -38.57 -9.09
N ASN A 55 -22.18 -39.10 -10.32
CA ASN A 55 -21.26 -40.17 -10.70
C ASN A 55 -19.85 -39.67 -11.07
N GLN A 56 -19.51 -38.42 -10.74
CA GLN A 56 -18.16 -37.90 -10.98
C GLN A 56 -17.16 -38.54 -10.01
N PRO A 57 -15.96 -38.92 -10.49
CA PRO A 57 -14.95 -39.55 -9.66
C PRO A 57 -14.37 -38.54 -8.65
N TYR A 58 -13.66 -39.08 -7.68
CA TYR A 58 -12.90 -38.28 -6.72
C TYR A 58 -11.66 -37.74 -7.43
N ILE A 59 -11.39 -36.46 -7.24
CA ILE A 59 -10.29 -35.76 -7.92
C ILE A 59 -9.14 -35.64 -6.93
N PRO A 60 -7.93 -36.16 -7.22
CA PRO A 60 -6.78 -35.97 -6.35
C PRO A 60 -6.51 -34.47 -6.11
N VAL A 61 -6.26 -34.08 -4.86
CA VAL A 61 -5.95 -32.66 -4.53
C VAL A 61 -4.78 -32.15 -5.34
N LYS A 62 -3.70 -32.94 -5.40
CA LYS A 62 -2.48 -32.62 -6.15
C LYS A 62 -2.74 -32.25 -7.61
N LEU A 63 -3.68 -32.93 -8.28
CA LEU A 63 -4.00 -32.62 -9.67
C LEU A 63 -4.53 -31.19 -9.86
N LEU A 64 -5.38 -30.72 -8.93
CA LEU A 64 -5.92 -29.38 -9.01
C LEU A 64 -4.92 -28.32 -8.52
N ASP A 65 -4.09 -28.67 -7.54
CA ASP A 65 -3.03 -27.79 -7.06
C ASP A 65 -1.97 -27.56 -8.16
N ASP A 66 -1.54 -28.60 -8.88
CA ASP A 66 -0.61 -28.49 -10.01
C ASP A 66 -1.20 -27.61 -11.13
N GLN A 67 -2.52 -27.70 -11.38
CA GLN A 67 -3.21 -26.83 -12.35
C GLN A 67 -3.25 -25.37 -11.88
N LEU A 68 -3.49 -25.15 -10.59
CA LEU A 68 -3.50 -23.82 -10.00
C LEU A 68 -2.11 -23.19 -10.04
N GLU A 69 -1.07 -23.96 -9.74
CA GLU A 69 0.33 -23.53 -9.83
C GLU A 69 0.69 -23.13 -11.27
N ALA A 70 0.36 -23.96 -12.27
CA ALA A 70 0.60 -23.63 -13.67
C ALA A 70 -0.14 -22.35 -14.13
N LEU A 71 -1.34 -22.08 -13.60
CA LEU A 71 -2.03 -20.82 -13.86
C LEU A 71 -1.33 -19.64 -13.17
N TYR A 72 -0.88 -19.84 -11.94
CA TYR A 72 -0.17 -18.81 -11.17
C TYR A 72 1.15 -18.43 -11.84
N GLU A 73 1.93 -19.40 -12.31
CA GLU A 73 3.17 -19.17 -13.07
C GLU A 73 2.95 -18.32 -14.33
N ARG A 74 1.82 -18.52 -15.03
CA ARG A 74 1.47 -17.72 -16.21
C ARG A 74 1.04 -16.30 -15.86
N LEU A 75 0.50 -16.09 -14.66
CA LEU A 75 0.13 -14.77 -14.15
C LEU A 75 1.31 -14.02 -13.53
N GLN A 76 2.41 -14.70 -13.23
CA GLN A 76 3.59 -14.05 -12.68
C GLN A 76 4.15 -13.06 -13.70
N PRO A 77 4.35 -11.78 -13.32
CA PRO A 77 5.01 -10.83 -14.19
C PRO A 77 6.45 -11.31 -14.49
N PRO A 78 6.97 -11.06 -15.70
CA PRO A 78 8.34 -11.44 -16.04
C PRO A 78 9.34 -10.85 -15.03
N LYS A 79 10.35 -11.63 -14.62
CA LYS A 79 11.37 -11.16 -13.64
C LYS A 79 11.98 -9.81 -14.02
N LYS A 80 12.25 -9.60 -15.32
CA LYS A 80 12.75 -8.34 -15.86
C LYS A 80 11.83 -7.14 -15.57
N LEU A 81 10.51 -7.34 -15.63
CA LEU A 81 9.53 -6.30 -15.31
C LEU A 81 9.56 -5.98 -13.81
N LEU A 82 9.64 -7.01 -12.95
CA LEU A 82 9.76 -6.82 -11.50
C LEU A 82 11.04 -6.08 -11.12
N GLU A 83 12.16 -6.40 -11.76
CA GLU A 83 13.43 -5.70 -11.57
C GLU A 83 13.34 -4.24 -12.00
N LEU A 84 12.74 -3.96 -13.16
CA LEU A 84 12.51 -2.59 -13.64
C LEU A 84 11.64 -1.81 -12.65
N LEU A 85 10.52 -2.38 -12.20
CA LEU A 85 9.65 -1.74 -11.20
C LEU A 85 10.40 -1.44 -9.90
N LYS A 86 11.26 -2.36 -9.45
CA LYS A 86 12.08 -2.14 -8.26
C LYS A 86 13.02 -0.95 -8.42
N VAL A 87 13.69 -0.83 -9.56
CA VAL A 87 14.58 0.30 -9.86
C VAL A 87 13.79 1.61 -9.90
N GLU A 88 12.67 1.65 -10.63
CA GLU A 88 11.81 2.84 -10.71
C GLU A 88 11.31 3.29 -9.34
N MET A 89 10.86 2.36 -8.49
CA MET A 89 10.44 2.67 -7.12
C MET A 89 11.57 3.27 -6.28
N GLN A 90 12.80 2.74 -6.42
CA GLN A 90 13.97 3.28 -5.73
C GLN A 90 14.32 4.69 -6.23
N GLU A 91 14.23 4.93 -7.53
CA GLU A 91 14.47 6.27 -8.11
C GLU A 91 13.43 7.29 -7.65
N ILE A 92 12.15 6.92 -7.64
CA ILE A 92 11.07 7.77 -7.10
C ILE A 92 11.34 8.11 -5.64
N ALA A 93 11.72 7.12 -4.81
CA ALA A 93 12.03 7.35 -3.41
C ALA A 93 13.22 8.31 -3.23
N ARG A 94 14.31 8.10 -3.98
CA ARG A 94 15.48 8.98 -3.98
C ARG A 94 15.13 10.40 -4.42
N ARG A 95 14.32 10.55 -5.47
CA ARG A 95 13.87 11.86 -5.97
C ARG A 95 13.04 12.59 -4.92
N ARG A 96 12.08 11.91 -4.28
CA ARG A 96 11.27 12.48 -3.19
C ARG A 96 12.13 12.94 -2.03
N LYS A 97 13.08 12.11 -1.59
CA LYS A 97 14.04 12.47 -0.54
C LYS A 97 14.84 13.72 -0.91
N ARG A 98 15.40 13.77 -2.13
CA ARG A 98 16.18 14.93 -2.60
C ARG A 98 15.36 16.22 -2.65
N ILE A 99 14.09 16.13 -3.06
CA ILE A 99 13.18 17.30 -3.09
C ILE A 99 12.92 17.79 -1.65
N ALA A 100 12.58 16.88 -0.74
CA ALA A 100 12.34 17.22 0.66
C ALA A 100 13.58 17.85 1.32
N GLU A 101 14.77 17.26 1.12
CA GLU A 101 16.04 17.82 1.62
C GLU A 101 16.33 19.22 1.06
N LYS A 102 16.05 19.43 -0.23
CA LYS A 102 16.22 20.75 -0.87
C LYS A 102 15.23 21.77 -0.31
N GLU A 103 13.98 21.38 -0.09
CA GLU A 103 12.96 22.25 0.50
C GLU A 103 13.33 22.65 1.93
N VAL A 104 13.70 21.68 2.78
CA VAL A 104 14.20 21.94 4.15
C VAL A 104 15.39 22.90 4.13
N LYS A 105 16.38 22.66 3.26
CA LYS A 105 17.55 23.54 3.13
C LYS A 105 17.17 24.95 2.68
N THR A 106 16.17 25.08 1.80
CA THR A 106 15.70 26.37 1.31
C THR A 106 14.96 27.13 2.41
N LEU A 107 14.06 26.47 3.14
CA LEU A 107 13.34 27.07 4.27
C LEU A 107 14.29 27.56 5.36
N LYS A 108 15.31 26.76 5.74
CA LYS A 108 16.32 27.18 6.71
C LYS A 108 17.08 28.44 6.29
N ARG A 109 17.52 28.50 5.02
CA ARG A 109 18.18 29.70 4.48
C ARG A 109 17.26 30.93 4.48
N THR A 110 15.98 30.73 4.19
CA THR A 110 14.99 31.81 4.23
C THR A 110 14.82 32.35 5.65
N ILE A 111 14.79 31.47 6.65
CA ILE A 111 14.73 31.86 8.07
C ILE A 111 15.97 32.68 8.43
N GLU A 112 17.18 32.17 8.14
CA GLU A 112 18.46 32.86 8.41
C GLU A 112 18.54 34.24 7.73
N ASP A 113 18.06 34.37 6.49
CA ASP A 113 18.02 35.64 5.75
C ASP A 113 17.08 36.66 6.41
N PHE A 114 15.90 36.24 6.88
CA PHE A 114 14.98 37.13 7.59
C PHE A 114 15.48 37.50 8.99
N GLU A 115 16.10 36.59 9.73
CA GLU A 115 16.77 36.90 11.01
C GLU A 115 17.88 37.94 10.81
N SER A 116 18.71 37.79 9.77
CA SER A 116 19.75 38.77 9.45
C SER A 116 19.17 40.14 9.10
N LYS A 117 18.05 40.18 8.38
CA LYS A 117 17.36 41.43 8.02
C LYS A 117 16.72 42.11 9.23
N GLU A 118 16.16 41.35 10.15
CA GLU A 118 15.62 41.88 11.42
C GLU A 118 16.73 42.52 12.25
N MET A 119 17.88 41.84 12.42
CA MET A 119 19.04 42.40 13.14
C MET A 119 19.55 43.70 12.51
N LYS A 120 19.70 43.73 11.18
CA LYS A 120 20.14 44.94 10.46
C LYS A 120 19.14 46.09 10.59
N LEU A 121 17.83 45.79 10.49
CA LEU A 121 16.78 46.79 10.63
C LEU A 121 16.80 47.41 12.05
N LEU A 122 17.07 46.59 13.07
CA LEU A 122 17.23 47.06 14.45
C LEU A 122 18.46 47.98 14.59
N ASP A 123 19.61 47.58 14.05
CA ASP A 123 20.83 48.40 14.08
C ASP A 123 20.64 49.76 13.38
N GLU A 124 19.96 49.79 12.22
CA GLU A 124 19.67 51.03 11.50
C GLU A 124 18.68 51.94 12.23
N MET A 125 17.69 51.37 12.93
CA MET A 125 16.76 52.09 13.79
C MET A 125 17.48 52.72 14.99
N LEU A 126 18.35 51.96 15.67
CA LEU A 126 19.17 52.46 16.78
C LEU A 126 20.14 53.56 16.32
N GLY A 127 20.65 53.47 15.09
CA GLY A 127 21.46 54.50 14.46
C GLY A 127 20.67 55.73 13.97
N GLY A 128 19.36 55.79 14.18
CA GLY A 128 18.49 56.91 13.78
C GLY A 128 18.30 57.06 12.26
N LYS A 129 18.67 56.04 11.46
CA LYS A 129 18.57 56.08 9.99
C LYS A 129 17.19 55.70 9.46
N VAL A 130 16.33 55.14 10.32
CA VAL A 130 15.00 54.63 9.97
C VAL A 130 13.95 55.33 10.82
N ALA A 131 12.85 55.75 10.19
CA ALA A 131 11.69 56.27 10.91
C ALA A 131 10.94 55.13 11.61
N ARG A 132 10.42 55.37 12.81
CA ARG A 132 9.74 54.36 13.63
C ARG A 132 8.60 53.65 12.89
N GLU A 133 7.81 54.37 12.11
CA GLU A 133 6.70 53.82 11.33
C GLU A 133 7.18 52.82 10.26
N ILE A 134 8.34 53.09 9.65
CA ILE A 134 8.96 52.20 8.66
C ILE A 134 9.52 50.95 9.34
N TYR A 135 10.14 51.13 10.52
CA TYR A 135 10.61 50.02 11.33
C TYR A 135 9.48 49.05 11.69
N GLU A 136 8.39 49.54 12.31
CA GLU A 136 7.28 48.70 12.76
C GLU A 136 6.62 47.94 11.59
N LYS A 137 6.51 48.57 10.41
CA LYS A 137 5.98 47.93 9.20
C LYS A 137 6.89 46.82 8.68
N MET A 138 8.21 47.05 8.66
CA MET A 138 9.18 46.09 8.11
C MET A 138 9.46 44.94 9.06
N GLU A 139 9.55 45.21 10.37
CA GLU A 139 9.66 44.20 11.43
C GLU A 139 8.49 43.21 11.35
N LYS A 140 7.25 43.72 11.31
CA LYS A 140 6.06 42.85 11.19
C LYS A 140 6.11 41.98 9.93
N LYS A 141 6.54 42.54 8.80
CA LYS A 141 6.64 41.83 7.53
C LYS A 141 7.72 40.73 7.55
N TYR A 142 8.87 40.98 8.16
CA TYR A 142 9.94 39.98 8.27
C TYR A 142 9.57 38.88 9.26
N ALA A 143 8.98 39.24 10.40
CA ALA A 143 8.50 38.30 11.39
C ALA A 143 7.41 37.36 10.82
N GLU A 144 6.47 37.90 10.04
CA GLU A 144 5.44 37.10 9.36
C GLU A 144 6.06 36.09 8.38
N LYS A 145 6.98 36.54 7.52
CA LYS A 145 7.66 35.65 6.55
C LYS A 145 8.53 34.59 7.20
N ARG A 146 9.21 34.92 8.31
CA ARG A 146 9.96 33.94 9.10
C ARG A 146 9.02 32.89 9.68
N ARG A 147 7.93 33.33 10.32
CA ARG A 147 6.92 32.43 10.91
C ARG A 147 6.29 31.50 9.88
N GLU A 148 6.00 32.00 8.67
CA GLU A 148 5.52 31.17 7.56
C GLU A 148 6.54 30.09 7.17
N ALA A 149 7.83 30.44 7.10
CA ALA A 149 8.89 29.49 6.77
C ALA A 149 9.11 28.45 7.87
N GLU A 150 9.04 28.84 9.15
CA GLU A 150 9.12 27.96 10.32
C GLU A 150 7.93 26.99 10.39
N ALA A 151 6.71 27.48 10.14
CA ALA A 151 5.50 26.67 10.13
C ALA A 151 5.55 25.58 9.03
N ARG A 152 6.21 25.85 7.90
CA ARG A 152 6.43 24.87 6.82
C ARG A 152 7.54 23.86 7.13
N LEU A 153 8.39 24.13 8.12
CA LEU A 153 9.48 23.26 8.53
C LEU A 153 9.07 22.31 9.68
N SER A 154 7.99 22.65 10.41
CA SER A 154 7.44 21.89 11.54
C SER A 154 6.50 20.77 11.08
#